data_AF-A0A511TEE2-F1
#
_entry.id   AF-A0A511TEE2-F1
#
_cell.length_a   1.000
_cell.length_b   1.000
_cell.length_c   1.000
_cell.angle_alpha   90.00
_cell.angle_beta   90.00
_cell.angle_gamma   90.00
#
_symmetry.space_group_name_H-M   'P 1'
#
loop_
_entity.id
_entity.type
_entity.pdbx_description
1 polymer ?
#
loop_
_entity_poly.entity_id
_entity_poly.type
_entity_poly.pdbx_seq_one_letter_code
_entity_poly.pdbx_strand_id
1 'polypeptide(L)'
;MWPSLRDGDVAGVEPLSREPRLGEVVLARFDDALVLHRVCAVGEGVLSLRGDNAVGEDPPIAASRILGCVARVRRRGVELDSAWDGGPSRLGRLRAVVRGRVARWLGRGGRS
;
A
#
# COMPACT_ATOMS: atom_id res chain seq x y z
N MET A 1 0.90 1.13 4.37
CA MET A 1 2.22 1.22 3.73
C MET A 1 3.37 1.69 4.62
N TRP A 2 3.19 1.79 5.95
CA TRP A 2 4.34 2.05 6.83
C TRP A 2 5.32 0.86 6.76
N PRO A 3 6.65 1.05 6.71
CA PRO A 3 7.38 2.30 6.92
C PRO A 3 7.57 3.17 5.67
N SER A 4 7.41 2.60 4.47
CA SER A 4 7.79 3.24 3.20
C SER A 4 6.99 4.52 2.98
N LEU A 5 5.67 4.42 3.05
CA LEU A 5 4.76 5.58 3.03
C LEU A 5 4.12 5.77 4.41
N ARG A 6 4.04 7.03 4.83
CA ARG A 6 3.52 7.47 6.13
C ARG A 6 2.34 8.40 5.93
N ASP A 7 1.47 8.44 6.93
CA ASP A 7 0.35 9.38 6.98
C ASP A 7 0.90 10.82 6.78
N GLY A 8 0.36 11.53 5.78
CA GLY A 8 0.80 12.88 5.39
C GLY A 8 1.84 12.95 4.26
N ASP A 9 2.34 11.80 3.76
CA ASP A 9 3.13 11.79 2.53
C ASP A 9 2.26 12.05 1.30
N VAL A 10 2.88 12.63 0.27
CA VAL A 10 2.28 12.78 -1.07
C VAL A 10 3.01 11.86 -2.02
N ALA A 11 2.32 10.88 -2.58
CA ALA A 11 2.87 9.95 -3.58
C ALA A 11 2.48 10.41 -5.00
N GLY A 12 3.48 10.59 -5.86
CA GLY A 12 3.30 10.79 -7.29
C GLY A 12 3.21 9.44 -7.98
N VAL A 13 2.13 9.23 -8.73
CA VAL A 13 1.83 7.97 -9.43
C VAL A 13 1.94 8.21 -10.93
N GLU A 14 2.72 7.37 -11.60
CA GLU A 14 2.86 7.36 -13.06
C GLU A 14 2.01 6.24 -13.68
N PRO A 15 1.30 6.49 -14.79
CA PRO A 15 0.56 5.46 -15.50
C PRO A 15 1.45 4.29 -15.92
N LEU A 16 0.87 3.09 -15.99
CA LEU A 16 1.59 1.90 -16.41
C LEU A 16 1.91 1.91 -17.90
N SER A 17 3.18 1.74 -18.25
CA SER A 17 3.64 1.43 -19.62
C SER A 17 3.90 -0.07 -19.84
N ARG A 18 3.88 -0.84 -18.76
CA ARG A 18 4.07 -2.30 -18.70
C ARG A 18 3.35 -2.86 -17.48
N GLU A 19 3.27 -4.18 -17.39
CA GLU A 19 2.83 -4.82 -16.15
C GLU A 19 3.75 -4.45 -14.97
N PRO A 20 3.19 -4.23 -13.77
CA PRO A 20 3.97 -4.01 -12.56
C PRO A 20 4.86 -5.21 -12.21
N ARG A 21 6.04 -4.93 -11.65
CA ARG A 21 7.01 -5.92 -11.21
C ARG A 21 6.88 -6.18 -9.72
N LEU A 22 7.37 -7.35 -9.30
CA LEU A 22 7.52 -7.69 -7.88
C LEU A 22 8.27 -6.57 -7.13
N GLY A 23 7.74 -6.21 -5.97
CA GLY A 23 8.29 -5.18 -5.11
C GLY A 23 7.85 -3.75 -5.44
N GLU A 24 7.27 -3.48 -6.61
CA GLU A 24 6.78 -2.13 -6.91
C GLU A 24 5.58 -1.75 -6.05
N VAL A 25 5.48 -0.47 -5.66
CA VAL A 25 4.29 0.06 -5.00
C VAL A 25 3.37 0.64 -6.05
N VAL A 26 2.14 0.15 -6.07
CA VAL A 26 1.14 0.49 -7.09
C VAL A 26 -0.09 1.15 -6.48
N LEU A 27 -0.73 2.04 -7.22
CA LEU A 27 -2.07 2.51 -6.94
C LEU A 27 -3.08 1.56 -7.56
N ALA A 28 -3.88 0.91 -6.73
CA ALA A 28 -4.88 -0.06 -7.13
C ALA A 28 -6.28 0.41 -6.72
N ARG A 29 -7.28 0.00 -7.52
CA ARG A 29 -8.69 0.23 -7.26
C ARG A 29 -9.40 -1.06 -6.88
N PHE A 30 -9.72 -1.18 -5.60
CA PHE A 30 -10.71 -2.14 -5.11
C PHE A 30 -12.10 -1.50 -5.19
N ASP A 31 -13.15 -2.31 -5.05
CA ASP A 31 -14.53 -1.82 -5.24
C ASP A 31 -14.88 -0.68 -4.26
N ASP A 32 -14.40 -0.77 -3.01
CA ASP A 32 -14.69 0.22 -1.95
C ASP A 32 -13.51 1.14 -1.60
N ALA A 33 -12.37 1.02 -2.30
CA ALA A 33 -11.16 1.74 -1.89
C ALA A 33 -10.12 1.94 -3.02
N LEU A 34 -9.41 3.06 -2.93
CA LEU A 34 -8.10 3.23 -3.57
C LEU A 34 -7.02 2.93 -2.56
N VAL A 35 -6.08 2.05 -2.93
CA VAL A 35 -4.98 1.66 -2.05
C VAL A 35 -3.65 1.79 -2.77
N LEU A 36 -2.64 2.26 -2.04
CA LEU A 36 -1.24 2.12 -2.44
C LEU A 36 -0.72 0.87 -1.74
N HIS A 37 -0.37 -0.18 -2.46
CA HIS A 37 0.18 -1.42 -1.88
C HIS A 37 1.31 -1.98 -2.74
N ARG A 38 2.10 -2.88 -2.16
CA ARG A 38 3.26 -3.49 -2.83
C ARG A 38 2.87 -4.75 -3.58
N VAL A 39 3.36 -4.91 -4.79
CA VAL A 39 3.23 -6.14 -5.57
C VAL A 39 4.07 -7.24 -4.90
N CYS A 40 3.43 -8.32 -4.47
CA CYS A 40 4.10 -9.47 -3.83
C CYS A 40 4.01 -10.76 -4.65
N ALA A 41 3.09 -10.84 -5.61
CA ALA A 41 3.06 -11.90 -6.62
C ALA A 41 2.57 -11.33 -7.96
N VAL A 42 3.10 -11.88 -9.06
CA VAL A 42 2.68 -11.58 -10.43
C VAL A 42 2.26 -12.90 -11.07
N GLY A 43 1.04 -12.96 -11.58
CA GLY A 43 0.50 -14.08 -12.35
C GLY A 43 -0.04 -13.59 -13.69
N GLU A 44 -0.67 -14.48 -14.46
CA GLU A 44 -1.25 -14.13 -15.76
C GLU A 44 -2.46 -13.19 -15.59
N GLY A 45 -2.25 -11.89 -15.86
CA GLY A 45 -3.30 -10.86 -15.80
C GLY A 45 -3.81 -10.53 -14.39
N VAL A 46 -3.23 -11.13 -13.35
CA VAL A 46 -3.59 -10.92 -11.94
C VAL A 46 -2.35 -10.66 -11.09
N LEU A 47 -2.52 -9.85 -10.05
CA LEU A 47 -1.49 -9.45 -9.12
C LEU A 47 -1.96 -9.72 -7.69
N SER A 48 -1.04 -10.15 -6.82
CA SER A 48 -1.27 -10.09 -5.38
C SER A 48 -0.57 -8.87 -4.81
N LEU A 49 -1.30 -8.10 -4.01
CA LEU A 49 -0.81 -6.90 -3.36
C LEU A 49 -0.74 -7.11 -1.86
N ARG A 50 0.15 -6.38 -1.19
CA ARG A 50 0.24 -6.35 0.26
C ARG A 50 0.71 -4.98 0.73
N GLY A 51 0.04 -4.46 1.75
CA GLY A 51 0.55 -3.31 2.48
C GLY A 51 1.83 -3.64 3.26
N ASP A 52 2.84 -2.77 3.27
CA ASP A 52 4.13 -3.04 3.95
C ASP A 52 4.02 -3.36 5.45
N ASN A 53 2.94 -2.90 6.09
CA ASN A 53 2.60 -3.19 7.48
C ASN A 53 1.47 -4.23 7.64
N ALA A 54 0.89 -4.73 6.56
CA ALA A 54 -0.19 -5.70 6.61
C ALA A 54 0.33 -7.09 7.02
N VAL A 55 -0.54 -7.87 7.68
CA VAL A 55 -0.24 -9.24 8.13
C VAL A 55 -0.47 -10.24 7.00
N GLY A 56 -1.45 -9.99 6.13
CA GLY A 56 -1.82 -10.83 5.00
C GLY A 56 -1.71 -10.09 3.67
N GLU A 57 -1.88 -10.82 2.57
CA GLU A 57 -2.08 -10.24 1.23
C GLU A 57 -3.52 -9.77 1.09
N ASP A 58 -3.73 -8.83 0.18
CA ASP A 58 -5.05 -8.51 -0.32
C ASP A 58 -5.55 -9.67 -1.20
N PRO A 59 -6.87 -9.78 -1.45
CA PRO A 59 -7.38 -10.64 -2.49
C PRO A 59 -6.70 -10.34 -3.85
N PRO A 60 -6.44 -11.37 -4.69
CA PRO A 60 -5.86 -11.15 -6.02
C PRO A 60 -6.68 -10.15 -6.83
N ILE A 61 -5.98 -9.27 -7.55
CA ILE A 61 -6.60 -8.19 -8.31
C ILE A 61 -6.18 -8.26 -9.78
N ALA A 62 -7.12 -7.99 -10.69
CA ALA A 62 -6.82 -7.91 -12.11
C ALA A 62 -5.84 -6.76 -12.39
N ALA A 63 -4.88 -6.98 -13.29
CA ALA A 63 -3.89 -5.97 -13.69
C ALA A 63 -4.56 -4.69 -14.23
N SER A 64 -5.73 -4.81 -14.85
CA SER A 64 -6.53 -3.67 -15.34
C SER A 64 -7.06 -2.74 -14.25
N ARG A 65 -7.07 -3.17 -12.98
CA ARG A 65 -7.44 -2.35 -11.82
C ARG A 65 -6.24 -1.63 -11.20
N ILE A 66 -5.05 -1.80 -11.75
CA ILE A 66 -3.88 -1.02 -11.38
C ILE A 66 -3.86 0.28 -12.19
N LEU A 67 -3.79 1.40 -11.48
CA LEU A 67 -3.88 2.74 -12.07
C LEU A 67 -2.50 3.32 -12.38
N GLY A 68 -1.46 2.83 -11.73
CA GLY A 68 -0.08 3.30 -11.93
C GLY A 68 0.88 2.82 -10.85
N CYS A 69 2.16 3.12 -11.05
CA CYS A 69 3.23 2.86 -10.08
C CYS A 69 3.63 4.15 -9.36
N VAL A 70 3.94 4.05 -8.07
CA VAL A 70 4.52 5.17 -7.32
C VAL A 70 5.93 5.40 -7.84
N ALA A 71 6.17 6.58 -8.41
CA ALA A 71 7.47 6.99 -8.93
C ALA A 71 8.18 7.96 -7.98
N ARG A 72 7.40 8.77 -7.23
CA ARG A 72 7.93 9.85 -6.39
C ARG A 72 7.18 9.90 -5.07
N VAL A 73 7.87 10.30 -4.01
CA VAL A 73 7.26 10.53 -2.70
C VAL A 73 7.78 11.84 -2.12
N ARG A 74 6.86 12.68 -1.65
CA ARG A 74 7.20 13.87 -0.86
C ARG A 74 6.75 13.69 0.57
N ARG A 75 7.67 13.89 1.52
CA ARG A 75 7.41 13.83 2.96
C ARG A 75 7.70 15.18 3.58
N ARG A 76 6.67 15.80 4.19
CA ARG A 76 6.79 17.15 4.80
C ARG A 76 7.38 18.18 3.83
N GLY A 77 6.95 18.13 2.57
CA GLY A 77 7.40 19.04 1.51
C GLY A 77 8.72 18.66 0.83
N VAL A 78 9.49 17.71 1.35
CA VAL A 78 10.78 17.27 0.76
C VAL A 78 10.56 16.06 -0.15
N GLU A 79 11.04 16.13 -1.39
CA GLU A 79 11.07 14.98 -2.31
C GLU A 79 12.10 13.96 -1.83
N LEU A 80 11.70 12.71 -1.74
CA LEU A 80 12.54 11.59 -1.36
C LEU A 80 12.92 10.82 -2.63
N ASP A 81 14.21 10.56 -2.78
CA ASP A 81 14.73 9.61 -3.79
C ASP A 81 14.30 8.18 -3.43
N SER A 82 14.97 7.15 -3.96
CA SER A 82 14.68 5.73 -3.68
C SER A 82 14.62 5.35 -2.18
N ALA A 83 15.16 6.19 -1.29
CA ALA A 83 15.13 6.01 0.16
C ALA A 83 13.72 5.99 0.78
N TRP A 84 12.68 6.45 0.07
CA TRP A 84 11.31 6.29 0.57
C TRP A 84 10.88 4.81 0.60
N ASP A 85 11.41 3.98 -0.31
CA ASP A 85 11.04 2.59 -0.44
C ASP A 85 11.90 1.68 0.46
N GLY A 86 11.61 1.72 1.76
CA GLY A 86 12.27 0.85 2.75
C GLY A 86 11.72 -0.58 2.81
N GLY A 87 10.67 -0.88 2.05
CA GLY A 87 10.01 -2.18 2.07
C GLY A 87 9.29 -2.53 3.38
N PRO A 88 8.77 -3.76 3.47
CA PRO A 88 8.15 -4.28 4.69
C PRO A 88 9.18 -4.39 5.83
N SER A 89 8.81 -3.95 7.04
CA SER A 89 9.67 -4.07 8.23
C SER A 89 8.98 -4.76 9.40
N ARG A 90 9.78 -5.40 10.28
CA ARG A 90 9.28 -6.05 11.51
C ARG A 90 8.52 -5.07 12.41
N LEU A 91 9.02 -3.83 12.54
CA LEU A 91 8.37 -2.75 13.28
C LEU A 91 7.02 -2.37 12.67
N GLY A 92 6.90 -2.43 11.34
CA GLY A 92 5.67 -2.08 10.64
C GLY A 92 4.55 -3.04 10.95
N ARG A 93 4.85 -4.34 10.94
CA ARG A 93 3.91 -5.39 11.34
C ARG A 93 3.43 -5.19 12.79
N LEU A 94 4.33 -4.89 13.72
CA LEU A 94 3.96 -4.61 15.11
C LEU A 94 3.01 -3.41 15.22
N ARG A 95 3.32 -2.32 14.52
CA ARG A 95 2.50 -1.09 14.54
C ARG A 95 1.09 -1.33 13.99
N ALA A 96 0.94 -2.16 12.95
CA ALA A 96 -0.38 -2.53 12.42
C ALA A 96 -1.20 -3.35 13.41
N VAL A 97 -0.58 -4.32 14.10
CA VAL A 97 -1.26 -5.11 15.14
C VAL A 97 -1.79 -4.20 16.25
N VAL A 98 -1.01 -3.22 16.69
CA VAL A 98 -1.45 -2.24 17.70
C VAL A 98 -2.62 -1.39 17.18
N ARG A 99 -2.51 -0.82 15.98
CA ARG A 99 -3.60 -0.02 15.37
C ARG A 99 -4.89 -0.84 15.19
N GLY A 100 -4.78 -2.09 14.74
CA GLY A 100 -5.92 -2.98 14.54
C GLY A 100 -6.66 -3.34 15.83
N ARG A 101 -5.92 -3.49 16.95
CA ARG A 101 -6.53 -3.68 18.28
C ARG A 101 -7.31 -2.45 18.72
N VAL A 102 -6.77 -1.24 18.50
CA VAL A 102 -7.44 0.02 18.87
C VAL A 102 -8.68 0.27 18.00
N ALA A 103 -8.60 0.06 16.68
CA ALA A 103 -9.75 0.24 15.78
C ALA A 103 -10.92 -0.69 16.14
N ARG A 104 -10.64 -1.95 16.54
CA ARG A 104 -11.67 -2.90 17.01
C ARG A 104 -12.29 -2.49 18.35
N TRP A 105 -11.58 -1.73 19.18
CA TRP A 105 -12.08 -1.22 20.46
C TRP A 105 -13.01 -0.02 20.26
N LEU A 106 -12.67 0.87 19.33
CA LEU A 106 -13.45 2.06 19.00
C LEU A 106 -14.70 1.78 18.15
N GLY A 107 -14.72 0.69 17.37
CA GLY A 107 -15.87 0.26 16.55
C GLY A 107 -17.07 -0.30 17.33
N ARG A 108 -17.04 -0.33 18.66
CA ARG A 108 -18.13 -0.85 19.52
C ARG A 108 -19.08 0.21 20.07
N GLY A 109 -18.90 1.50 19.73
CA GLY A 109 -19.60 2.62 20.37
C GLY A 109 -20.67 3.35 19.56
N GLY A 110 -21.15 2.84 18.42
CA GLY A 110 -22.08 3.59 17.56
C GLY A 110 -23.22 2.76 16.99
N ARG A 111 -24.28 2.57 17.77
CA ARG A 111 -25.63 2.33 17.26
C ARG A 111 -26.62 3.15 18.08
N SER A 112 -27.26 4.11 17.43
CA SER A 112 -28.60 4.63 17.72
C SER A 112 -29.09 5.28 16.44
#